data_AF-A0A524J7G0-F1
#
_entry.id   AF-A0A524J7G0-F1
#
_cell.length_a   1.000
_cell.length_b   1.000
_cell.length_c   1.000
_cell.angle_alpha   90.00
_cell.angle_beta   90.00
_cell.angle_gamma   90.00
#
_symmetry.space_group_name_H-M   'P 1'
#
loop_
_entity.id
_entity.type
_entity.pdbx_description
1 polymer ?
#
loop_
_entity_poly.entity_id
_entity_poly.type
_entity_poly.pdbx_seq_one_letter_code
_entity_poly.pdbx_strand_id
1 'polypeptide(L)'
;MTARSKVSRLRPDREGGIEGLPLQLLIMVVVAGLGLTIIMGWMNSIAAPNAIGEVFVSPGEIIVFDDDGDGLYTSYDNTISVIVTDQGGDRLEGATVMLDGANIRNADGSPVRGVTDSNGQVVFLGLKLEKFGSGFTTVTVTVAKGNYGVDTGYEIPVITG
;
A
#
# COMPACT_ATOMS: atom_id res chain seq x y z
N MET A 1 52.57 -33.18 76.27
CA MET A 1 51.47 -32.34 76.81
C MET A 1 51.57 -30.96 76.16
N THR A 2 50.82 -30.67 75.09
CA THR A 2 49.52 -29.93 75.04
C THR A 2 49.74 -28.40 75.13
N ALA A 3 49.25 -27.48 74.27
CA ALA A 3 48.40 -27.52 73.08
C ALA A 3 48.46 -26.17 72.29
N ARG A 4 48.28 -26.32 70.96
CA ARG A 4 47.56 -25.45 69.99
C ARG A 4 47.70 -23.92 70.05
N SER A 5 48.34 -23.37 69.01
CA SER A 5 48.04 -22.02 68.52
C SER A 5 46.68 -22.02 67.80
N LYS A 6 45.86 -21.02 68.11
CA LYS A 6 44.50 -20.86 67.57
C LYS A 6 44.58 -20.03 66.30
N VAL A 7 44.48 -20.68 65.13
CA VAL A 7 44.34 -19.98 63.84
C VAL A 7 42.96 -19.34 63.81
N SER A 8 42.91 -18.01 63.91
CA SER A 8 41.70 -17.23 63.69
C SER A 8 41.35 -17.30 62.20
N ARG A 9 40.26 -17.99 61.86
CA ARG A 9 39.68 -17.96 60.50
C ARG A 9 38.93 -16.64 60.35
N LEU A 10 39.43 -15.76 59.47
CA LEU A 10 38.67 -14.60 59.00
C LEU A 10 37.45 -15.14 58.23
N ARG A 11 36.26 -14.87 58.76
CA ARG A 11 35.00 -15.04 58.02
C ARG A 11 34.92 -13.89 57.01
N PRO A 12 34.76 -14.14 55.71
CA PRO A 12 34.36 -13.08 54.81
C PRO A 12 32.90 -12.76 55.14
N ASP A 13 32.69 -11.62 55.78
CA ASP A 13 31.35 -11.10 55.95
C ASP A 13 30.78 -10.80 54.56
N ARG A 14 29.72 -11.50 54.19
CA ARG A 14 28.90 -11.26 53.00
C ARG A 14 27.55 -10.75 53.46
N GLU A 15 27.54 -9.77 54.36
CA GLU A 15 26.39 -8.88 54.50
C GLU A 15 26.29 -8.04 53.24
N GLY A 16 25.45 -8.52 52.33
CA GLY A 16 25.08 -7.87 51.08
C GLY A 16 24.35 -6.57 51.37
N GLY A 17 25.12 -5.50 51.50
CA GLY A 17 24.59 -4.15 51.52
C GLY A 17 23.73 -3.93 50.28
N ILE A 18 22.50 -3.51 50.49
CA ILE A 18 21.58 -2.97 49.48
C ILE A 18 22.13 -1.68 48.82
N GLU A 19 23.42 -1.36 49.03
CA GLU A 19 24.18 -0.26 48.45
C GLU A 19 24.44 -0.46 46.94
N GLY A 20 24.30 -1.70 46.46
CA GLY A 20 24.12 -1.97 45.04
C GLY A 20 22.80 -1.44 44.49
N LEU A 21 21.71 -1.31 45.29
CA LEU A 21 20.40 -0.90 44.77
C LEU A 21 20.41 0.52 44.18
N PRO A 22 20.90 1.59 44.87
CA PRO A 22 20.89 2.93 44.29
C PRO A 22 21.78 3.05 43.05
N LEU A 23 22.94 2.39 43.05
CA LEU A 23 23.92 2.46 41.96
C LEU A 23 23.52 1.58 40.77
N GLN A 24 22.99 0.39 41.02
CA GLN A 24 22.43 -0.49 39.99
C GLN A 24 21.18 0.12 39.36
N LEU A 25 20.32 0.78 40.15
CA LEU A 25 19.17 1.51 39.60
C LEU A 25 19.62 2.68 38.73
N LEU A 26 20.65 3.42 39.13
CA LEU A 26 21.22 4.49 38.30
C LEU A 26 21.79 3.94 36.99
N ILE A 27 22.59 2.87 37.06
CA ILE A 27 23.11 2.20 35.85
C ILE A 27 21.97 1.67 34.99
N MET A 28 20.94 1.07 35.58
CA MET A 28 19.78 0.56 34.85
C MET A 28 19.03 1.67 34.14
N VAL A 29 18.80 2.81 34.79
CA VAL A 29 18.13 3.97 34.19
C VAL A 29 18.96 4.55 33.05
N VAL A 30 20.28 4.64 33.21
CA VAL A 30 21.19 5.12 32.16
C VAL A 30 21.19 4.17 30.96
N VAL A 31 21.36 2.86 31.20
CA VAL A 31 21.39 1.86 30.13
C VAL A 31 20.03 1.74 29.44
N ALA A 32 18.93 1.77 30.19
CA ALA A 32 17.59 1.76 29.63
C ALA A 32 17.31 3.02 28.80
N GLY A 33 17.74 4.20 29.28
CA GLY A 33 17.62 5.46 28.55
C GLY A 33 18.40 5.46 27.24
N LEU A 34 19.68 5.05 27.28
CA LEU A 34 20.50 4.92 26.08
C LEU A 34 19.93 3.87 25.12
N GLY A 35 19.46 2.74 25.62
CA GLY A 35 18.79 1.71 24.83
C GLY A 35 17.54 2.24 24.11
N LEU A 36 16.68 2.99 24.80
CA LEU A 36 15.49 3.60 24.21
C LEU A 36 15.85 4.62 23.12
N THR A 37 16.89 5.45 23.33
CA THR A 37 17.31 6.43 22.31
C THR A 37 17.79 5.78 21.02
N ILE A 38 18.48 4.64 21.09
CA ILE A 38 18.92 3.89 19.92
C ILE A 38 17.72 3.31 19.16
N ILE A 39 16.76 2.73 19.87
CA ILE A 39 15.55 2.16 19.28
C ILE A 39 14.72 3.26 18.59
N MET A 40 14.53 4.40 19.26
CA MET A 40 13.83 5.55 18.66
C MET A 40 14.58 6.13 17.45
N GLY A 41 15.91 6.20 17.52
CA GLY A 41 16.74 6.65 16.40
C GLY A 41 16.61 5.74 15.16
N TRP A 42 16.51 4.43 15.38
CA TRP A 42 16.26 3.46 14.31
C TRP A 42 14.83 3.53 13.76
N MET A 43 13.82 3.73 14.60
CA MET A 43 12.43 3.88 14.16
C MET A 43 12.22 5.12 13.27
N ASN A 44 13.00 6.18 13.48
CA ASN A 44 12.91 7.41 12.69
C ASN A 44 13.60 7.32 11.32
N SER A 45 14.29 6.21 11.01
CA SER A 45 15.02 6.04 9.74
C SER A 45 14.27 5.16 8.73
N ILE A 46 13.07 4.65 9.06
CA ILE A 46 12.26 3.87 8.14
C ILE A 46 11.36 4.85 7.39
N ALA A 47 11.74 5.19 6.15
CA ALA A 47 10.84 5.88 5.24
C ALA A 47 9.56 5.03 5.07
N ALA A 48 8.39 5.67 5.13
CA ALA A 48 7.15 4.99 4.79
C ALA A 48 7.26 4.36 3.40
N PRO A 49 6.78 3.12 3.18
CA PRO A 49 6.77 2.54 1.85
C PRO A 49 6.00 3.45 0.90
N ASN A 50 6.54 3.67 -0.30
CA ASN A 50 5.79 4.28 -1.38
C ASN A 50 4.63 3.35 -1.76
N ALA A 51 3.43 3.93 -1.89
CA ALA A 51 2.21 3.21 -2.19
C ALA A 51 1.33 4.04 -3.14
N ILE A 52 0.54 3.36 -3.96
CA ILE A 52 -0.51 4.03 -4.72
C ILE A 52 -1.54 4.56 -3.71
N GLY A 53 -1.92 5.82 -3.85
CA GLY A 53 -2.93 6.49 -3.04
C GLY A 53 -4.31 6.31 -3.66
N GLU A 54 -4.91 7.42 -4.09
CA GLU A 54 -6.23 7.42 -4.70
C GLU A 54 -6.15 7.33 -6.23
N VAL A 55 -7.07 6.55 -6.81
CA VAL A 55 -7.31 6.42 -8.24
C VAL A 55 -8.67 7.03 -8.56
N PHE A 56 -8.67 8.13 -9.30
CA PHE A 56 -9.89 8.81 -9.75
C PHE A 56 -10.19 8.40 -11.18
N VAL A 57 -11.42 7.96 -11.43
CA VAL A 57 -11.85 7.53 -12.77
C VAL A 57 -13.09 8.31 -13.17
N SER A 58 -13.14 8.71 -14.43
CA SER A 58 -14.28 9.39 -15.04
C SER A 58 -14.51 8.84 -16.45
N PRO A 59 -15.75 8.45 -16.82
CA PRO A 59 -16.97 8.49 -16.02
C PRO A 59 -16.99 7.43 -14.90
N GLY A 60 -17.86 7.61 -13.92
CA GLY A 60 -18.04 6.68 -12.79
C GLY A 60 -18.95 5.49 -13.09
N GLU A 61 -19.59 5.47 -14.27
CA GLU A 61 -20.38 4.36 -14.79
C GLU A 61 -20.37 4.42 -16.33
N ILE A 62 -20.66 3.29 -16.97
CA ILE A 62 -20.79 3.20 -18.43
C ILE A 62 -22.14 2.59 -18.75
N ILE A 63 -22.87 3.22 -19.67
CA ILE A 63 -24.17 2.75 -20.13
C ILE A 63 -23.98 2.04 -21.47
N VAL A 64 -24.56 0.84 -21.59
CA VAL A 64 -24.59 0.03 -22.80
C VAL A 64 -26.03 -0.22 -23.23
N PHE A 65 -26.26 -0.30 -24.55
CA PHE A 65 -27.59 -0.46 -25.15
C PHE A 65 -27.63 -1.69 -26.05
N ASP A 66 -28.79 -2.32 -26.11
CA ASP A 66 -29.11 -3.41 -27.03
C ASP A 66 -30.08 -2.85 -28.09
N ASP A 67 -29.51 -2.36 -29.19
CA ASP A 67 -30.27 -1.68 -30.25
C ASP A 67 -31.02 -2.65 -31.18
N ASP A 68 -30.58 -3.91 -31.28
CA ASP A 68 -31.14 -4.91 -32.18
C ASP A 68 -31.91 -6.04 -31.48
N GLY A 69 -31.85 -6.09 -30.14
CA GLY A 69 -32.59 -7.03 -29.31
C GLY A 69 -31.99 -8.44 -29.30
N ASP A 70 -30.73 -8.60 -29.70
CA ASP A 70 -30.04 -9.89 -29.75
C ASP A 70 -29.45 -10.32 -28.39
N GLY A 71 -29.51 -9.44 -27.38
CA GLY A 71 -28.97 -9.63 -26.05
C GLY A 71 -27.50 -9.23 -25.88
N LEU A 72 -26.87 -8.65 -26.91
CA LEU A 72 -25.55 -8.04 -26.88
C LEU A 72 -25.67 -6.53 -26.67
N TYR A 73 -25.32 -6.09 -25.48
CA TYR A 73 -25.30 -4.67 -25.15
C TYR A 73 -23.96 -4.08 -25.56
N THR A 74 -23.98 -3.01 -26.34
CA THR A 74 -22.77 -2.37 -26.86
C THR A 74 -22.74 -0.88 -26.53
N SER A 75 -21.53 -0.33 -26.47
CA SER A 75 -21.29 1.11 -26.39
C SER A 75 -19.99 1.45 -27.12
N TYR A 76 -20.02 2.54 -27.87
CA TYR A 76 -18.94 2.99 -28.75
C TYR A 76 -18.47 4.38 -28.38
N ASP A 77 -17.26 4.73 -28.82
CA ASP A 77 -16.66 6.06 -28.63
C ASP A 77 -16.58 6.52 -27.16
N ASN A 78 -16.45 5.56 -26.24
CA ASN A 78 -16.32 5.86 -24.81
C ASN A 78 -14.97 6.52 -24.53
N THR A 79 -14.99 7.50 -23.63
CA THR A 79 -13.79 8.17 -23.13
C THR A 79 -13.66 7.90 -21.65
N ILE A 80 -12.54 7.30 -21.23
CA ILE A 80 -12.24 7.02 -19.82
C ILE A 80 -10.95 7.75 -19.45
N SER A 81 -11.04 8.61 -18.45
CA SER A 81 -9.91 9.30 -17.84
C SER A 81 -9.61 8.67 -16.49
N VAL A 82 -8.34 8.36 -16.25
CA VAL A 82 -7.83 7.86 -14.96
C VAL A 82 -6.76 8.81 -14.45
N ILE A 83 -6.88 9.26 -13.21
CA ILE A 83 -5.88 10.06 -12.52
C ILE A 83 -5.39 9.28 -11.30
N VAL A 84 -4.08 9.15 -11.17
CA VAL A 84 -3.43 8.37 -10.12
C VAL A 84 -2.65 9.31 -9.20
N THR A 85 -2.77 9.06 -7.89
CA THR A 85 -2.00 9.76 -6.86
C THR A 85 -1.17 8.78 -6.03
N ASP A 86 -0.16 9.30 -5.33
CA ASP A 86 0.54 8.55 -4.28
C ASP A 86 -0.16 8.67 -2.91
N GLN A 87 0.37 7.98 -1.90
CA GLN A 87 -0.18 8.03 -0.53
C GLN A 87 -0.17 9.42 0.11
N GLY A 88 0.60 10.38 -0.43
CA GLY A 88 0.65 11.78 0.00
C GLY A 88 -0.35 12.68 -0.72
N GLY A 89 -1.03 12.16 -1.76
CA GLY A 89 -1.96 12.91 -2.61
C GLY A 89 -1.30 13.57 -3.82
N ASP A 90 0.00 13.37 -4.04
CA ASP A 90 0.72 13.94 -5.17
C ASP A 90 0.42 13.15 -6.46
N ARG A 91 0.41 13.84 -7.60
CA ARG A 91 0.14 13.24 -8.91
C ARG A 91 1.24 12.27 -9.31
N LEU A 92 0.84 11.08 -9.76
CA LEU A 92 1.77 9.98 -10.01
C LEU A 92 2.01 9.77 -11.50
N GLU A 93 3.06 10.39 -12.04
CA GLU A 93 3.53 10.19 -13.42
C GLU A 93 4.11 8.79 -13.65
N GLY A 94 3.96 8.23 -14.85
CA GLY A 94 4.63 6.98 -15.24
C GLY A 94 4.04 5.72 -14.60
N ALA A 95 2.82 5.78 -14.06
CA ALA A 95 2.07 4.61 -13.63
C ALA A 95 1.42 3.94 -14.84
N THR A 96 1.51 2.62 -14.95
CA THR A 96 0.82 1.85 -15.97
C THR A 96 -0.63 1.62 -15.54
N VAL A 97 -1.58 1.93 -16.42
CA VAL A 97 -3.01 1.71 -16.19
C VAL A 97 -3.52 0.72 -17.23
N MET A 98 -4.29 -0.26 -16.78
CA MET A 98 -4.95 -1.26 -17.62
C MET A 98 -6.43 -1.32 -17.26
N LEU A 99 -7.29 -1.37 -18.28
CA LEU A 99 -8.73 -1.59 -18.11
C LEU A 99 -9.06 -3.00 -18.60
N ASP A 100 -9.81 -3.75 -17.81
CA ASP A 100 -10.25 -5.10 -18.13
C ASP A 100 -11.70 -5.34 -17.67
N GLY A 101 -12.41 -6.26 -18.32
CA GLY A 101 -13.84 -6.52 -18.10
C GLY A 101 -14.75 -5.89 -19.15
N ALA A 102 -16.01 -6.36 -19.22
CA ALA A 102 -17.01 -5.97 -20.23
C ALA A 102 -16.49 -5.93 -21.68
N ASN A 103 -15.57 -6.85 -22.02
CA ASN A 103 -14.87 -6.92 -23.30
C ASN A 103 -14.33 -5.56 -23.80
N ILE A 104 -13.89 -4.70 -22.88
CA ILE A 104 -13.41 -3.36 -23.20
C ILE A 104 -12.16 -3.41 -24.08
N ARG A 105 -12.19 -2.65 -25.19
CA ARG A 105 -11.11 -2.65 -26.19
C ARG A 105 -10.90 -1.26 -26.75
N ASN A 106 -9.67 -1.02 -27.20
CA ASN A 106 -9.35 0.12 -28.05
C ASN A 106 -10.05 -0.01 -29.42
N ALA A 107 -10.13 1.09 -30.17
CA ALA A 107 -10.70 1.11 -31.51
C ALA A 107 -10.05 0.11 -32.50
N ASP A 108 -8.79 -0.27 -32.25
CA ASP A 108 -8.05 -1.27 -33.03
C ASP A 108 -8.29 -2.73 -32.57
N GLY A 109 -9.11 -2.93 -31.54
CA GLY A 109 -9.42 -4.24 -30.95
C GLY A 109 -8.39 -4.73 -29.92
N SER A 110 -7.34 -3.96 -29.64
CA SER A 110 -6.31 -4.29 -28.66
C SER A 110 -6.78 -4.07 -27.21
N PRO A 111 -6.13 -4.73 -26.23
CA PRO A 111 -6.37 -4.46 -24.81
C PRO A 111 -6.07 -3.02 -24.44
N VAL A 112 -6.87 -2.45 -23.53
CA VAL A 112 -6.72 -1.05 -23.13
C VAL A 112 -5.62 -0.92 -22.07
N ARG A 113 -4.49 -0.33 -22.47
CA ARG A 113 -3.36 -0.04 -21.59
C ARG A 113 -2.75 1.32 -21.91
N GLY A 114 -2.38 2.07 -20.89
CA GLY A 114 -1.71 3.36 -21.03
C GLY A 114 -0.76 3.63 -19.87
N VAL A 115 -0.06 4.77 -19.95
CA VAL A 115 0.86 5.22 -18.91
C VAL A 115 0.47 6.66 -18.56
N THR A 116 0.45 6.98 -17.27
CA THR A 116 0.13 8.33 -16.80
C THR A 116 1.20 9.34 -17.21
N ASP A 117 0.75 10.53 -17.60
CA ASP A 117 1.58 11.66 -18.00
C ASP A 117 2.15 12.43 -16.78
N SER A 118 2.79 13.57 -17.02
CA SER A 118 3.34 14.44 -15.98
C SER A 118 2.30 15.01 -15.00
N ASN A 119 1.00 14.95 -15.33
CA ASN A 119 -0.10 15.34 -14.45
C ASN A 119 -0.68 14.13 -13.69
N GLY A 120 -0.07 12.95 -13.82
CA GLY A 120 -0.56 11.70 -13.24
C GLY A 120 -1.84 11.20 -13.90
N GLN A 121 -2.14 11.63 -15.13
CA GLN A 121 -3.37 11.31 -15.84
C GLN A 121 -3.09 10.44 -17.07
N VAL A 122 -4.03 9.55 -17.37
CA VAL A 122 -4.13 8.87 -18.66
C VAL A 122 -5.55 8.98 -19.18
N VAL A 123 -5.70 9.24 -20.47
CA VAL A 123 -7.01 9.34 -21.13
C VAL A 123 -7.07 8.31 -22.26
N PHE A 124 -8.06 7.44 -22.18
CA PHE A 124 -8.40 6.46 -23.20
C PHE A 124 -9.57 6.97 -24.03
N LEU A 125 -9.42 6.94 -25.35
CA LEU A 125 -10.40 7.48 -26.30
C LEU A 125 -10.88 6.38 -27.24
N GLY A 126 -12.10 6.53 -27.76
CA GLY A 126 -12.63 5.62 -28.79
C GLY A 126 -12.81 4.19 -28.28
N LEU A 127 -13.12 4.02 -26.99
CA LEU A 127 -13.24 2.71 -26.38
C LEU A 127 -14.56 2.05 -26.76
N LYS A 128 -14.47 0.77 -27.10
CA LYS A 128 -15.60 -0.10 -27.37
C LYS A 128 -15.82 -1.03 -26.18
N LEU A 129 -17.07 -1.17 -25.76
CA LEU A 129 -17.49 -2.12 -24.72
C LEU A 129 -18.59 -3.02 -25.26
N GLU A 130 -18.55 -4.29 -24.85
CA GLU A 130 -19.54 -5.29 -25.21
C GLU A 130 -19.84 -6.20 -24.03
N LYS A 131 -21.13 -6.39 -23.76
CA LYS A 131 -21.59 -7.21 -22.65
C LYS A 131 -22.74 -8.09 -23.12
N PHE A 132 -22.67 -9.37 -22.77
CA PHE A 132 -23.76 -10.31 -23.03
C PHE A 132 -24.75 -10.35 -21.87
N GLY A 133 -26.04 -10.21 -22.19
CA GLY A 133 -27.15 -10.27 -21.26
C GLY A 133 -27.24 -9.08 -20.30
N SER A 134 -28.33 -9.01 -19.55
CA SER A 134 -28.66 -7.88 -18.65
C SER A 134 -28.09 -8.00 -17.23
N GLY A 135 -27.11 -8.89 -17.02
CA GLY A 135 -26.51 -9.10 -15.69
C GLY A 135 -25.72 -7.88 -15.21
N PHE A 136 -25.20 -7.90 -13.99
CA PHE A 136 -24.22 -6.89 -13.55
C PHE A 136 -22.81 -7.22 -14.08
N THR A 137 -22.07 -6.24 -14.59
CA THR A 137 -20.64 -6.38 -14.95
C THR A 137 -19.91 -5.09 -14.63
N THR A 138 -18.61 -5.19 -14.38
CA THR A 138 -17.73 -4.06 -14.12
C THR A 138 -16.54 -4.07 -15.09
N VAL A 139 -15.93 -2.90 -15.25
CA VAL A 139 -14.58 -2.74 -15.81
C VAL A 139 -13.64 -2.48 -14.64
N THR A 140 -12.72 -3.40 -14.39
CA THR A 140 -11.68 -3.24 -13.37
C THR A 140 -10.58 -2.32 -13.89
N VAL A 141 -10.17 -1.36 -13.07
CA VAL A 141 -9.04 -0.48 -13.32
C VAL A 141 -7.85 -0.97 -12.53
N THR A 142 -6.84 -1.46 -13.22
CA THR A 142 -5.58 -1.89 -12.62
C THR A 142 -4.51 -0.83 -12.83
N VAL A 143 -3.90 -0.37 -11.75
CA VAL A 143 -2.80 0.60 -11.75
C VAL A 143 -1.56 -0.06 -11.19
N ALA A 144 -0.43 0.04 -11.89
CA ALA A 144 0.84 -0.52 -11.47
C ALA A 144 1.97 0.48 -11.65
N LYS A 145 2.80 0.64 -10.62
CA LYS A 145 4.03 1.45 -10.73
C LYS A 145 5.18 0.83 -9.95
N GLY A 146 6.35 0.80 -10.58
CA GLY A 146 7.58 0.34 -9.94
C GLY A 146 7.85 1.12 -8.65
N ASN A 147 8.18 0.42 -7.58
CA ASN A 147 8.38 0.93 -6.22
C ASN A 147 7.12 1.41 -5.47
N TYR A 148 5.93 1.38 -6.09
CA TYR A 148 4.65 1.76 -5.46
C TYR A 148 3.66 0.58 -5.37
N GLY A 149 3.87 -0.48 -6.16
CA GLY A 149 3.05 -1.69 -6.14
C GLY A 149 1.99 -1.71 -7.23
N VAL A 150 0.91 -2.45 -6.97
CA VAL A 150 -0.24 -2.65 -7.86
C VAL A 150 -1.51 -2.40 -7.05
N ASP A 151 -2.44 -1.64 -7.64
CA ASP A 151 -3.78 -1.40 -7.11
C ASP A 151 -4.83 -1.83 -8.15
N THR A 152 -5.85 -2.55 -7.69
CA THR A 152 -6.98 -3.03 -8.49
C THR A 152 -8.31 -2.69 -7.81
N GLY A 153 -8.32 -1.75 -6.87
CA GLY A 153 -9.46 -1.47 -6.00
C GLY A 153 -10.62 -0.74 -6.69
N TYR A 154 -10.41 -0.20 -7.89
CA TYR A 154 -11.43 0.57 -8.60
C TYR A 154 -12.11 -0.25 -9.69
N GLU A 155 -13.44 -0.22 -9.68
CA GLU A 155 -14.30 -0.86 -10.67
C GLU A 155 -15.33 0.14 -11.21
N ILE A 156 -15.43 0.25 -12.53
CA ILE A 156 -16.45 1.05 -13.21
C ILE A 156 -17.66 0.13 -13.46
N PRO A 157 -18.84 0.39 -12.88
CA PRO A 157 -20.04 -0.36 -13.20
C PRO A 157 -20.46 -0.15 -14.65
N VAL A 158 -20.85 -1.24 -15.31
CA VAL A 158 -21.45 -1.25 -16.65
C VAL A 158 -22.92 -1.60 -16.51
N ILE A 159 -23.79 -0.64 -16.82
CA ILE A 159 -25.23 -0.73 -16.67
C ILE A 159 -25.93 -0.75 -18.03
N THR A 160 -27.03 -1.48 -18.11
CA THR A 160 -27.90 -1.50 -19.29
C THR A 160 -28.84 -0.31 -19.24
N GLY A 161 -28.88 0.48 -20.31
CA GLY A 161 -29.76 1.65 -20.46
C GLY A 161 -31.11 1.34 -21.10
#